data_AF-F5Z303-F1
#
_entry.id   AF-F5Z303-F1
#
_cell.length_a   1.000
_cell.length_b   1.000
_cell.length_c   1.000
_cell.angle_alpha   90.00
_cell.angle_beta   90.00
_cell.angle_gamma   90.00
#
_symmetry.space_group_name_H-M   'P 1'
#
loop_
_entity.id
_entity.type
_entity.pdbx_description
1 polymer ?
#
loop_
_entity_poly.entity_id
_entity_poly.type
_entity_poly.pdbx_seq_one_letter_code
_entity_poly.pdbx_strand_id
1 'polypeptide(L)'
;MGTATTAQLSDLLNSLGRRARAHVEKPDLTPAVWLINDLGRLVIRGNESDVRAAAAAVAAFREQLDMGDVVTKTPSKALSGVDSHAYLAGAMWAVNEMMNARLDSVDVPAESSRSQTRKHRVMRDVLSTLNTGTTWSPSSLLEAISAHGAEVRPDEVSRALGDLLQQGLVELMPPQAGADRRTKRFAITPAGRSVAEQSHTLTAATK
;
A
#
# COMPACT_ATOMS: atom_id res chain seq x y z
N MET A 1 4.91 -11.84 -23.60
CA MET A 1 4.58 -12.88 -22.59
C MET A 1 3.34 -12.42 -21.81
N GLY A 2 2.13 -12.53 -22.37
CA GLY A 2 0.92 -11.89 -21.79
C GLY A 2 -0.35 -12.74 -21.69
N THR A 3 -0.33 -14.02 -22.06
CA THR A 3 -1.54 -14.88 -22.11
C THR A 3 -1.74 -15.75 -20.86
N ALA A 4 -0.68 -15.97 -20.09
CA ALA A 4 -0.72 -16.86 -18.93
C ALA A 4 -1.51 -16.26 -17.73
N THR A 5 -1.58 -14.94 -17.61
CA THR A 5 -2.17 -14.24 -16.46
C THR A 5 -3.70 -14.12 -16.54
N THR A 6 -4.25 -13.96 -17.74
CA THR A 6 -5.70 -13.80 -17.96
C THR A 6 -6.46 -15.12 -17.88
N ALA A 7 -5.90 -16.21 -18.40
CA ALA A 7 -6.49 -17.54 -18.25
C ALA A 7 -6.57 -17.96 -16.77
N GLN A 8 -5.51 -17.70 -16.00
CA GLN A 8 -5.48 -17.97 -14.56
C GLN A 8 -6.51 -17.14 -13.78
N LEU A 9 -6.71 -15.87 -14.16
CA LEU A 9 -7.75 -15.02 -13.59
C LEU A 9 -9.15 -15.58 -13.87
N SER A 10 -9.43 -15.96 -15.12
CA SER A 10 -10.71 -16.55 -15.50
C SER A 10 -10.97 -17.88 -14.77
N ASP A 11 -9.96 -18.74 -14.64
CA ASP A 11 -10.07 -20.01 -13.91
C ASP A 11 -10.34 -19.81 -12.42
N LEU A 12 -9.68 -18.82 -11.80
CA LEU A 12 -9.90 -18.45 -10.40
C LEU A 12 -11.32 -17.91 -10.18
N LEU A 13 -11.78 -17.00 -11.04
CA LEU A 13 -13.14 -16.45 -10.99
C LEU A 13 -14.19 -17.54 -11.18
N ASN A 14 -14.00 -18.44 -12.15
CA ASN A 14 -14.89 -19.58 -12.38
C ASN A 14 -14.90 -20.55 -11.17
N SER A 15 -13.75 -20.78 -10.54
CA SER A 15 -13.64 -21.60 -9.32
C SER A 15 -14.41 -20.97 -8.14
N LEU A 16 -14.23 -19.67 -7.92
CA LEU A 16 -14.96 -18.91 -6.89
C LEU A 16 -16.47 -18.92 -7.16
N GLY A 17 -16.89 -18.78 -8.41
CA GLY A 17 -18.30 -18.82 -8.80
C GLY A 17 -18.94 -20.16 -8.49
N ARG A 18 -18.25 -21.27 -8.81
CA ARG A 18 -18.70 -22.62 -8.46
C ARG A 18 -18.81 -22.81 -6.95
N ARG A 19 -17.84 -22.33 -6.16
CA ARG A 19 -17.87 -22.42 -4.69
C ARG A 19 -19.01 -21.61 -4.08
N ALA A 20 -19.20 -20.38 -4.54
CA ALA A 20 -20.28 -19.50 -4.09
C ALA A 20 -21.66 -20.11 -4.37
N ARG A 21 -21.80 -20.85 -5.47
CA ARG A 21 -23.05 -21.55 -5.85
C ARG A 21 -23.25 -22.91 -5.20
N ALA A 22 -22.22 -23.51 -4.61
CA ALA A 22 -22.29 -24.90 -4.13
C ALA A 22 -23.25 -25.11 -2.94
N HIS A 23 -23.95 -24.08 -2.46
CA HIS A 23 -24.89 -24.11 -1.31
C HIS A 23 -24.32 -24.82 -0.06
N VAL A 24 -22.99 -24.85 0.07
CA VAL A 24 -22.32 -25.25 1.30
C VAL A 24 -22.61 -24.17 2.34
N GLU A 25 -22.94 -24.57 3.57
CA GLU A 25 -23.41 -23.66 4.63
C GLU A 25 -22.47 -22.46 4.87
N LYS A 26 -21.17 -22.64 4.61
CA LYS A 26 -20.14 -21.58 4.56
C LYS A 26 -19.08 -21.90 3.50
N PRO A 27 -19.22 -21.42 2.25
CA PRO A 27 -18.18 -21.62 1.25
C PRO A 27 -16.94 -20.78 1.62
N ASP A 28 -15.75 -21.38 1.50
CA ASP A 28 -14.50 -20.63 1.67
C ASP A 28 -14.25 -19.73 0.45
N LEU A 29 -14.49 -18.42 0.67
CA LEU A 29 -14.30 -17.34 -0.29
C LEU A 29 -13.08 -16.47 0.05
N THR A 30 -12.22 -16.91 0.98
CA THR A 30 -10.96 -16.21 1.32
C THR A 30 -10.11 -15.86 0.09
N PRO A 31 -10.04 -16.67 -0.99
CA PRO A 31 -9.29 -16.29 -2.19
C PRO A 31 -9.82 -15.03 -2.91
N ALA A 32 -11.08 -14.65 -2.71
CA ALA A 32 -11.65 -13.42 -3.30
C ALA A 32 -11.04 -12.14 -2.68
N VAL A 33 -10.53 -12.21 -1.45
CA VAL A 33 -9.84 -11.10 -0.78
C VAL A 33 -8.55 -10.76 -1.54
N TRP A 34 -7.73 -11.77 -1.84
CA TRP A 34 -6.47 -11.58 -2.57
C TRP A 34 -6.69 -11.10 -4.01
N LEU A 35 -7.73 -11.63 -4.65
CA LEU A 35 -8.12 -11.24 -6.00
C LEU A 35 -8.38 -9.74 -6.16
N ILE A 36 -8.98 -9.09 -5.17
CA ILE A 36 -9.28 -7.65 -5.22
C ILE A 36 -7.98 -6.82 -5.20
N ASN A 37 -6.99 -7.22 -4.42
CA ASN A 37 -5.67 -6.58 -4.42
C ASN A 37 -4.96 -6.77 -5.78
N ASP A 38 -4.99 -7.98 -6.34
CA ASP A 38 -4.40 -8.28 -7.64
C ASP A 38 -5.08 -7.49 -8.79
N LEU A 39 -6.41 -7.38 -8.77
CA LEU A 39 -7.16 -6.57 -9.71
C LEU A 39 -6.85 -5.07 -9.54
N GLY A 40 -6.71 -4.59 -8.30
CA GLY A 40 -6.26 -3.23 -8.02
C GLY A 40 -4.91 -2.96 -8.68
N ARG A 41 -3.92 -3.81 -8.43
CA ARG A 41 -2.58 -3.71 -9.03
C ARG A 41 -2.62 -3.75 -10.56
N LEU A 42 -3.44 -4.63 -11.14
CA LEU A 42 -3.61 -4.74 -12.58
C LEU A 42 -4.23 -3.47 -13.19
N VAL A 43 -5.28 -2.91 -12.58
CA VAL A 43 -5.92 -1.67 -13.05
C VAL A 43 -4.94 -0.49 -13.01
N ILE A 44 -4.02 -0.49 -12.06
CA ILE A 44 -3.12 0.64 -11.84
C ILE A 44 -1.82 0.54 -12.64
N ARG A 45 -1.25 -0.65 -12.80
CA ARG A 45 0.06 -0.88 -13.43
C ARG A 45 0.00 -1.70 -14.72
N GLY A 46 -1.13 -2.34 -14.99
CA GLY A 46 -1.30 -3.22 -16.14
C GLY A 46 -1.47 -2.48 -17.46
N ASN A 47 -1.18 -3.17 -18.54
CA ASN A 47 -1.36 -2.65 -19.89
C ASN A 47 -2.86 -2.58 -20.21
N GLU A 48 -3.27 -1.67 -21.09
CA GLU A 48 -4.68 -1.50 -21.48
C GLU A 48 -5.35 -2.80 -21.96
N SER A 49 -4.62 -3.65 -22.70
CA SER A 49 -5.10 -4.96 -23.13
C SER A 49 -5.47 -5.87 -21.97
N ASP A 50 -4.66 -5.86 -20.91
CA ASP A 50 -4.79 -6.76 -19.76
C ASP A 50 -5.92 -6.27 -18.85
N VAL A 51 -6.06 -4.95 -18.70
CA VAL A 51 -7.18 -4.31 -17.99
C VAL A 51 -8.51 -4.63 -18.70
N ARG A 52 -8.56 -4.51 -20.04
CA ARG A 52 -9.76 -4.87 -20.82
C ARG A 52 -10.12 -6.34 -20.68
N ALA A 53 -9.14 -7.23 -20.73
CA ALA A 53 -9.38 -8.66 -20.58
C ALA A 53 -9.85 -9.03 -19.16
N ALA A 54 -9.28 -8.42 -18.13
CA ALA A 54 -9.75 -8.59 -16.75
C ALA A 54 -11.16 -8.03 -16.54
N ALA A 55 -11.48 -6.86 -17.12
CA ALA A 55 -12.82 -6.29 -17.08
C ALA A 55 -13.85 -7.24 -17.73
N ALA A 56 -13.51 -7.85 -18.87
CA ALA A 56 -14.35 -8.85 -19.52
C ALA A 56 -14.55 -10.10 -18.65
N ALA A 57 -13.49 -10.60 -18.00
CA ALA A 57 -13.58 -11.76 -17.11
C ALA A 57 -14.44 -11.48 -15.86
N VAL A 58 -14.29 -10.29 -15.26
CA VAL A 58 -15.11 -9.85 -14.12
C VAL A 58 -16.58 -9.65 -14.52
N ALA A 59 -16.84 -9.10 -15.71
CA ALA A 59 -18.21 -8.97 -16.24
C ALA A 59 -18.87 -10.34 -16.44
N ALA A 60 -18.17 -11.28 -17.07
CA ALA A 60 -18.65 -12.65 -17.24
C ALA A 60 -18.88 -13.36 -15.90
N PHE A 61 -18.01 -13.13 -14.90
CA PHE A 61 -18.19 -13.64 -13.55
C PHE A 61 -19.43 -13.05 -12.85
N ARG A 62 -19.70 -11.76 -13.05
CA ARG A 62 -20.90 -11.10 -12.51
C ARG A 62 -22.18 -11.68 -13.12
N GLU A 63 -22.24 -11.88 -14.43
CA GLU A 63 -23.40 -12.51 -15.10
C GLU A 63 -23.63 -13.93 -14.59
N GLN A 64 -22.54 -14.66 -14.36
CA GLN A 64 -22.53 -15.97 -13.75
C GLN A 64 -23.15 -16.00 -12.34
N LEU A 65 -23.03 -14.92 -11.56
CA LEU A 65 -23.68 -14.80 -10.25
C LEU A 65 -25.15 -14.35 -10.35
N ASP A 66 -25.59 -13.88 -11.52
CA ASP A 66 -26.94 -13.32 -11.76
C ASP A 66 -27.95 -14.38 -12.26
N MET A 67 -27.56 -15.65 -12.34
CA MET A 67 -28.41 -16.70 -12.91
C MET A 67 -29.38 -17.33 -11.88
N GLY A 68 -30.65 -16.93 -11.97
CA GLY A 68 -31.81 -17.81 -11.76
C GLY A 68 -32.49 -17.74 -10.37
N ASP A 69 -33.74 -17.26 -10.39
CA ASP A 69 -34.91 -17.35 -9.48
C ASP A 69 -34.79 -17.44 -7.94
N VAL A 70 -33.60 -17.65 -7.37
CA VAL A 70 -33.35 -17.68 -5.92
C VAL A 70 -32.50 -16.49 -5.46
N VAL A 71 -31.90 -15.73 -6.39
CA VAL A 71 -31.11 -14.53 -6.09
C VAL A 71 -32.02 -13.31 -5.90
N THR A 72 -32.74 -13.29 -4.77
CA THR A 72 -33.44 -12.09 -4.29
C THR A 72 -32.49 -10.96 -3.84
N LYS A 73 -31.16 -11.18 -3.88
CA LYS A 73 -30.14 -10.26 -3.40
C LYS A 73 -29.15 -9.90 -4.52
N THR A 74 -29.60 -9.15 -5.52
CA THR A 74 -28.66 -8.35 -6.33
C THR A 74 -27.89 -7.41 -5.40
N PRO A 75 -26.67 -6.96 -5.73
CA PRO A 75 -25.93 -6.02 -4.88
C PRO A 75 -26.77 -4.78 -4.49
N SER A 76 -27.56 -4.26 -5.44
CA SER A 76 -28.50 -3.16 -5.21
C SER A 76 -29.60 -3.53 -4.20
N LYS A 77 -30.18 -4.72 -4.29
CA LYS A 77 -31.20 -5.20 -3.34
C LYS A 77 -30.62 -5.52 -1.96
N ALA A 78 -29.40 -6.04 -1.91
CA ALA A 78 -28.69 -6.32 -0.67
C ALA A 78 -28.33 -5.02 0.07
N LEU A 79 -27.93 -3.97 -0.65
CA LEU A 79 -27.69 -2.63 -0.11
C LEU A 79 -28.95 -1.94 0.42
N SER A 80 -30.14 -2.28 -0.10
CA SER A 80 -31.42 -1.82 0.46
C SER A 80 -32.03 -2.76 1.51
N GLY A 81 -31.38 -3.90 1.79
CA GLY A 81 -31.91 -4.96 2.64
C GLY A 81 -31.23 -5.07 4.01
N VAL A 82 -31.53 -6.16 4.71
CA VAL A 82 -30.99 -6.46 6.06
C VAL A 82 -29.47 -6.61 6.06
N ASP A 83 -28.88 -7.02 4.93
CA ASP A 83 -27.42 -7.23 4.78
C ASP A 83 -26.67 -5.98 4.31
N SER A 84 -27.34 -4.83 4.23
CA SER A 84 -26.81 -3.57 3.68
C SER A 84 -25.48 -3.15 4.29
N HIS A 85 -25.33 -3.27 5.61
CA HIS A 85 -24.08 -2.95 6.31
C HIS A 85 -22.91 -3.86 5.90
N ALA A 86 -23.15 -5.17 5.75
CA ALA A 86 -22.10 -6.12 5.37
C ALA A 86 -21.66 -5.91 3.91
N TYR A 87 -22.62 -5.66 3.01
CA TYR A 87 -22.33 -5.33 1.62
C TYR A 87 -21.57 -4.00 1.49
N LEU A 88 -21.98 -2.96 2.23
CA LEU A 88 -21.29 -1.67 2.23
C LEU A 88 -19.88 -1.79 2.81
N ALA A 89 -19.70 -2.53 3.91
CA ALA A 89 -18.38 -2.77 4.50
C ALA A 89 -17.44 -3.50 3.52
N GLY A 90 -17.95 -4.52 2.81
CA GLY A 90 -17.19 -5.22 1.77
C GLY A 90 -16.79 -4.31 0.60
N ALA A 91 -17.71 -3.46 0.14
CA ALA A 91 -17.43 -2.48 -0.91
C ALA A 91 -16.38 -1.44 -0.46
N MET A 92 -16.51 -0.90 0.75
CA MET A 92 -15.54 0.06 1.31
C MET A 92 -14.17 -0.58 1.52
N TRP A 93 -14.11 -1.85 1.94
CA TRP A 93 -12.86 -2.60 2.03
C TRP A 93 -12.20 -2.76 0.65
N ALA A 94 -12.95 -3.14 -0.37
CA ALA A 94 -12.43 -3.28 -1.73
C ALA A 94 -11.89 -1.95 -2.28
N VAL A 95 -12.61 -0.83 -2.04
CA VAL A 95 -12.14 0.51 -2.41
C VAL A 95 -10.85 0.86 -1.68
N ASN A 96 -10.75 0.56 -0.37
CA ASN A 96 -9.53 0.78 0.41
C ASN A 96 -8.34 -0.03 -0.13
N GLU A 97 -8.56 -1.29 -0.53
CA GLU A 97 -7.51 -2.10 -1.15
C GLU A 97 -7.05 -1.53 -2.50
N MET A 98 -7.98 -1.03 -3.33
CA MET A 98 -7.62 -0.34 -4.57
C MET A 98 -6.84 0.96 -4.29
N MET A 99 -7.21 1.71 -3.26
CA MET A 99 -6.46 2.90 -2.83
C MET A 99 -5.07 2.53 -2.31
N ASN A 100 -4.93 1.45 -1.53
CA ASN A 100 -3.64 0.94 -1.07
C ASN A 100 -2.77 0.49 -2.24
N ALA A 101 -3.31 -0.29 -3.17
CA ALA A 101 -2.61 -0.68 -4.38
C ALA A 101 -2.18 0.55 -5.21
N ARG A 102 -2.99 1.63 -5.20
CA ARG A 102 -2.63 2.90 -5.85
C ARG A 102 -1.49 3.58 -5.11
N LEU A 103 -1.56 3.70 -3.79
CA LEU A 103 -0.49 4.27 -2.98
C LEU A 103 0.81 3.47 -3.14
N ASP A 104 0.75 2.15 -3.14
CA ASP A 104 1.88 1.26 -3.41
C ASP A 104 2.44 1.44 -4.83
N SER A 105 1.60 1.73 -5.83
CA SER A 105 2.04 2.06 -7.19
C SER A 105 2.71 3.43 -7.30
N VAL A 106 2.32 4.36 -6.43
CA VAL A 106 2.91 5.69 -6.35
C VAL A 106 4.30 5.63 -5.71
N ASP A 107 4.60 4.56 -4.95
CA ASP A 107 5.92 4.28 -4.37
C ASP A 107 6.88 3.49 -5.29
N VAL A 108 6.52 3.20 -6.55
CA VAL A 108 7.47 2.72 -7.57
C VAL A 108 7.96 3.94 -8.37
N PRO A 109 9.27 4.23 -8.41
CA PRO A 109 9.79 5.49 -8.95
C PRO A 109 9.65 5.50 -10.48
N ALA A 110 8.54 6.02 -10.97
CA ALA A 110 8.54 6.78 -12.21
C ALA A 110 9.06 8.16 -11.86
N GLU A 111 10.25 8.47 -12.35
CA GLU A 111 10.86 9.79 -12.35
C GLU A 111 9.93 10.83 -13.02
N SER A 112 8.92 11.35 -12.30
CA SER A 112 8.29 12.63 -12.66
C SER A 112 7.28 13.08 -11.60
N SER A 113 7.66 14.17 -10.92
CA SER A 113 6.77 15.20 -10.35
C SER A 113 5.76 14.81 -9.25
N ARG A 114 6.18 15.09 -8.01
CA ARG A 114 5.45 15.91 -7.01
C ARG A 114 3.97 15.56 -6.73
N SER A 115 3.78 14.56 -5.88
CA SER A 115 2.84 14.69 -4.76
C SER A 115 3.46 13.99 -3.54
N GLN A 116 4.11 14.76 -2.67
CA GLN A 116 4.69 14.23 -1.43
C GLN A 116 3.55 13.81 -0.51
N THR A 117 3.23 12.51 -0.50
CA THR A 117 2.38 11.94 0.55
C THR A 117 3.00 12.30 1.91
N ARG A 118 2.16 12.51 2.93
CA ARG A 118 2.63 12.87 4.29
C ARG A 118 3.71 11.90 4.77
N LYS A 119 3.54 10.61 4.49
CA LYS A 119 4.53 9.56 4.74
C LYS A 119 5.88 9.85 4.08
N HIS A 120 5.90 10.12 2.78
CA HIS A 120 7.13 10.40 2.04
C HIS A 120 7.81 11.70 2.51
N ARG A 121 7.01 12.72 2.85
CA ARG A 121 7.52 13.96 3.44
C ARG A 121 8.24 13.67 4.77
N VAL A 122 7.58 12.94 5.68
CA VAL A 122 8.18 12.55 6.96
C VAL A 122 9.45 11.72 6.76
N MET A 123 9.46 10.74 5.86
CA MET A 123 10.65 9.95 5.56
C MET A 123 11.80 10.82 5.04
N ARG A 124 11.52 11.74 4.11
CA ARG A 124 12.53 12.67 3.59
C ARG A 124 13.05 13.59 4.69
N ASP A 125 12.18 14.12 5.53
CA ASP A 125 12.57 15.02 6.62
C ASP A 125 13.44 14.25 7.65
N VAL A 126 13.06 13.02 8.00
CA VAL A 126 13.88 12.11 8.84
C VAL A 126 15.24 11.84 8.20
N LEU A 127 15.28 11.50 6.92
CA LEU A 127 16.52 11.18 6.22
C LEU A 127 17.44 12.42 6.08
N SER A 128 16.86 13.59 5.82
CA SER A 128 17.58 14.87 5.77
C SER A 128 18.18 15.23 7.13
N THR A 129 17.39 15.13 8.22
CA THR A 129 17.89 15.38 9.57
C THR A 129 18.97 14.38 9.96
N LEU A 130 18.80 13.09 9.66
CA LEU A 130 19.83 12.07 9.90
C LEU A 130 21.16 12.42 9.21
N ASN A 131 21.11 13.00 8.01
CA ASN A 131 22.31 13.39 7.26
C ASN A 131 23.11 14.53 7.92
N THR A 132 22.53 15.27 8.87
CA THR A 132 23.23 16.37 9.57
C THR A 132 24.07 15.92 10.77
N GLY A 133 23.98 14.64 11.16
CA GLY A 133 24.66 14.11 12.33
C GLY A 133 25.11 12.67 12.15
N THR A 134 25.83 12.15 13.15
CA THR A 134 26.35 10.78 13.11
C THR A 134 25.37 9.75 13.64
N THR A 135 24.67 10.06 14.74
CA THR A 135 23.72 9.15 15.38
C THR A 135 22.57 9.90 16.03
N TRP A 136 21.36 9.37 15.90
CA TRP A 136 20.15 10.00 16.42
C TRP A 136 19.23 9.02 17.15
N SER A 137 18.54 9.48 18.19
CA SER A 137 17.39 8.78 18.77
C SER A 137 16.08 9.26 18.12
N PRO A 138 15.00 8.45 18.14
CA PRO A 138 13.69 8.88 17.63
C PRO A 138 13.21 10.20 18.23
N SER A 139 13.41 10.41 19.54
CA SER A 139 13.02 11.65 20.22
C SER A 139 13.83 12.85 19.74
N SER A 140 15.15 12.70 19.58
CA SER A 140 16.00 13.80 19.07
C SER A 140 15.71 14.13 17.60
N LEU A 141 15.31 13.14 16.79
CA LEU A 141 14.87 13.38 15.41
C LEU A 141 13.58 14.17 15.38
N LEU A 142 12.61 13.78 16.21
CA LEU A 142 11.35 14.49 16.31
C LEU A 142 11.58 15.96 16.70
N GLU A 143 12.39 16.23 17.73
CA GLU A 143 12.72 17.59 18.16
C GLU A 143 13.39 18.40 17.04
N ALA A 144 14.36 17.82 16.35
CA ALA A 144 15.05 18.50 15.26
C ALA A 144 14.14 18.79 14.05
N ILE A 145 13.29 17.83 13.66
CA ILE A 145 12.33 17.99 12.57
C ILE A 145 11.26 19.04 12.93
N SER A 146 10.74 19.00 14.15
CA SER A 146 9.76 19.99 14.63
C SER A 146 10.37 21.39 14.74
N ALA A 147 11.65 21.53 15.09
CA ALA A 147 12.34 22.82 15.08
C ALA A 147 12.39 23.46 13.68
N HIS A 148 12.22 22.67 12.61
CA HIS A 148 12.17 23.14 11.22
C HIS A 148 10.73 23.46 10.76
N GLY A 149 9.76 23.51 11.69
CA GLY A 149 8.37 23.87 11.43
C GLY A 149 7.50 22.74 10.87
N ALA A 150 7.99 21.50 10.90
CA ALA A 150 7.24 20.34 10.44
C ALA A 150 6.36 19.75 11.56
N GLU A 151 5.06 19.63 11.30
CA GLU A 151 4.11 18.94 12.19
C GLU A 151 4.20 17.42 12.00
N VAL A 152 5.11 16.78 12.74
CA VAL A 152 5.33 15.33 12.71
C VAL A 152 5.01 14.74 14.09
N ARG A 153 4.36 13.57 14.12
CA ARG A 153 4.08 12.85 15.37
C ARG A 153 5.17 11.82 15.71
N PRO A 154 5.35 11.44 16.98
CA PRO A 154 6.36 10.44 17.38
C PRO A 154 6.21 9.07 16.68
N ASP A 155 4.97 8.64 16.43
CA ASP A 155 4.68 7.38 15.75
C ASP A 155 5.05 7.43 14.26
N GLU A 156 4.92 8.60 13.63
CA GLU A 156 5.31 8.82 12.24
C GLU A 156 6.84 8.75 12.06
N VAL A 157 7.61 9.33 12.98
CA VAL A 157 9.08 9.20 12.99
C VAL A 157 9.48 7.74 13.17
N SER A 158 8.83 7.02 14.10
CA SER A 158 9.13 5.61 14.37
C SER A 158 8.84 4.71 13.17
N ARG A 159 7.71 4.94 12.49
CA ARG A 159 7.35 4.23 11.25
C ARG A 159 8.32 4.55 10.12
N ALA A 160 8.65 5.83 9.92
CA ALA A 160 9.61 6.24 8.91
C ALA A 160 11.00 5.60 9.13
N LEU A 161 11.48 5.54 10.37
CA LEU A 161 12.72 4.82 10.70
C LEU A 161 12.62 3.31 10.42
N GLY A 162 11.48 2.70 10.69
CA GLY A 162 11.21 1.29 10.35
C GLY A 162 11.30 1.03 8.86
N ASP A 163 10.65 1.88 8.05
CA ASP A 163 10.66 1.77 6.59
C ASP A 163 12.07 2.01 6.01
N LEU A 164 12.78 3.04 6.50
CA LEU A 164 14.15 3.32 6.07
C LEU A 164 15.13 2.20 6.46
N LEU A 165 14.90 1.53 7.60
CA LEU A 165 15.71 0.39 8.05
C LEU A 165 15.48 -0.82 7.13
N GLN A 166 14.22 -1.10 6.76
CA GLN A 166 13.90 -2.15 5.80
C GLN A 166 14.51 -1.88 4.41
N GLN A 167 14.62 -0.62 4.03
CA GLN A 167 15.26 -0.18 2.77
C GLN A 167 16.79 -0.14 2.84
N GLY A 168 17.41 -0.40 4.00
CA GLY A 168 18.86 -0.33 4.17
C GLY A 168 19.44 1.08 4.07
N LEU A 169 18.61 2.12 4.19
CA LEU A 169 19.04 3.53 4.13
C LEU A 169 19.49 4.04 5.50
N VAL A 170 19.06 3.38 6.57
CA VAL A 170 19.51 3.63 7.95
C VAL A 170 19.89 2.32 8.62
N GLU A 171 20.72 2.39 9.63
CA GLU A 171 21.15 1.25 10.43
C GLU A 171 20.95 1.52 11.92
N LEU A 172 20.68 0.45 12.67
CA LEU A 172 20.59 0.50 14.12
C LEU A 172 22.00 0.42 14.72
N MET A 173 22.39 1.45 15.47
CA MET A 173 23.69 1.51 16.10
C MET A 173 23.72 0.63 17.35
N PRO A 174 24.85 -0.08 17.61
CA PRO A 174 25.03 -0.81 18.86
C PRO A 174 25.00 0.16 20.04
N PRO A 175 24.49 -0.28 21.22
CA PRO A 175 24.47 0.56 22.41
C PRO A 175 25.91 0.94 22.80
N GLN A 176 26.17 2.24 22.93
CA GLN A 176 27.46 2.74 23.40
C GLN A 176 27.70 2.32 24.86
N ALA A 177 28.95 2.05 25.22
CA ALA A 177 29.32 1.74 26.60
C ALA A 177 28.92 2.90 27.53
N GLY A 178 28.12 2.60 28.56
CA GLY A 178 27.59 3.61 29.50
C GLY A 178 26.31 4.32 29.05
N ALA A 179 25.79 4.06 27.85
CA ALA A 179 24.51 4.59 27.39
C ALA A 179 23.33 3.71 27.85
N ASP A 180 22.16 4.32 28.01
CA ASP A 180 20.91 3.59 28.29
C ASP A 180 20.61 2.58 27.17
N ARG A 181 20.67 1.29 27.52
CA ARG A 181 20.42 0.16 26.62
C ARG A 181 19.00 0.15 26.03
N ARG A 182 18.07 0.90 26.62
CA ARG A 182 16.69 1.01 26.12
C ARG A 182 16.55 1.99 24.97
N THR A 183 17.48 2.94 24.84
CA THR A 183 17.41 3.98 23.81
C THR A 183 18.05 3.49 22.51
N LYS A 184 17.22 3.18 21.51
CA LYS A 184 17.68 2.85 20.17
C LYS A 184 18.26 4.09 19.48
N ARG A 185 19.41 3.92 18.81
CA ARG A 185 20.06 4.95 18.00
C ARG A 185 20.20 4.51 16.57
N PHE A 186 20.02 5.44 15.65
CA PHE A 186 20.05 5.20 14.22
C PHE A 186 21.13 6.06 13.57
N ALA A 187 21.80 5.50 12.57
CA ALA A 187 22.75 6.21 11.72
C ALA A 187 22.34 6.05 10.25
N ILE A 188 22.71 7.04 9.42
CA ILE A 188 22.45 6.98 7.98
C ILE A 188 23.54 6.15 7.29
N THR A 189 23.13 5.20 6.44
CA THR A 189 24.08 4.39 5.67
C THR A 189 24.66 5.20 4.51
N PRO A 190 25.75 4.74 3.85
CA PRO A 190 26.23 5.39 2.64
C PRO A 190 25.15 5.50 1.54
N ALA A 191 24.31 4.45 1.38
CA ALA A 191 23.19 4.48 0.46
C ALA A 191 22.13 5.52 0.85
N GLY A 192 21.82 5.63 2.15
CA GLY A 192 20.93 6.66 2.69
C GLY A 192 21.42 8.08 2.41
N ARG A 193 22.73 8.33 2.54
CA ARG A 193 23.32 9.64 2.27
C ARG A 193 23.16 10.06 0.82
N SER A 194 23.44 9.16 -0.13
CA SER A 194 23.25 9.44 -1.55
C SER A 194 21.80 9.83 -1.87
N VAL A 195 20.81 9.19 -1.24
CA VAL A 195 19.39 9.52 -1.40
C VAL A 195 19.05 10.88 -0.76
N ALA A 196 19.61 11.18 0.41
CA ALA A 196 19.44 12.47 1.09
C ALA A 196 19.99 13.64 0.27
N GLU A 197 21.17 13.46 -0.33
CA GLU A 197 21.84 14.46 -1.16
C GLU A 197 21.06 14.76 -2.45
N GLN A 198 20.60 13.71 -3.14
CA GLN A 198 19.75 13.85 -4.35
C GLN A 198 18.44 14.61 -4.05
N SER A 199 17.87 14.40 -2.86
CA SER A 199 16.66 15.08 -2.40
C SER A 199 16.88 16.58 -2.17
N HIS A 200 18.09 16.99 -1.78
CA HIS A 200 18.46 18.40 -1.63
C HIS A 200 18.67 19.09 -2.99
N THR A 201 19.28 18.41 -3.97
CA THR A 201 19.55 18.99 -5.30
C THR A 201 18.25 19.32 -6.06
N LEU A 202 17.22 18.47 -5.93
CA LEU A 202 15.90 18.70 -6.53
C LEU A 202 15.13 19.89 -5.93
N THR A 203 15.45 20.29 -4.70
CA THR A 203 14.81 21.44 -4.04
C THR A 203 15.49 22.77 -4.42
N ALA A 204 16.80 22.75 -4.67
CA ALA A 204 17.55 23.92 -5.11
C ALA A 204 17.28 24.30 -6.58
N ALA A 205 17.04 23.32 -7.46
CA ALA A 205 16.78 23.54 -8.88
C ALA A 205 15.37 24.09 -9.22
N THR A 206 14.53 24.37 -8.21
CA THR A 206 13.16 24.87 -8.40
C THR A 206 12.90 26.25 -7.81
N LYS A 207 13.96 26.97 -7.43
CA LYS A 207 13.90 28.40 -7.13
C LYS A 207 14.60 29.17 -8.23
#